data_AF-A0A925X255-F1
#
_entry.id   AF-A0A925X255-F1
#
_cell.length_a   1.000
_cell.length_b   1.000
_cell.length_c   1.000
_cell.angle_alpha   90.00
_cell.angle_beta   90.00
_cell.angle_gamma   90.00
#
_symmetry.space_group_name_H-M   'P 1'
#
loop_
_entity.id
_entity.type
_entity.pdbx_description
1 polymer ?
#
loop_
_entity_poly.entity_id
_entity_poly.type
_entity_poly.pdbx_seq_one_letter_code
_entity_poly.pdbx_strand_id
1 'polypeptide(L)'
;ESDMAPGIEKLCRAGFVMRNVKGVELSHVQVHGQLGPAILLNDVDGAFVHGCSVDDGKLVEQRGERTRNIVISNNRGATSS
;
A
#
# COMPACT_ATOMS: atom_id res chain seq x y z
N GLU A 1 2.70 21.41 -12.21
CA GLU A 1 2.38 20.88 -13.55
C GLU A 1 2.34 19.36 -13.47
N SER A 2 1.39 18.72 -14.14
CA SER A 2 1.24 17.25 -14.12
C SER A 2 1.67 16.71 -15.48
N ASP A 3 2.67 15.84 -15.45
CA ASP A 3 3.42 15.25 -16.57
C ASP A 3 2.58 14.26 -17.44
N MET A 4 1.26 14.47 -17.59
CA MET A 4 0.34 13.48 -18.18
C MET A 4 -0.62 14.10 -19.20
N ALA A 5 -0.91 13.30 -20.24
CA ALA A 5 -1.83 13.68 -21.31
C ALA A 5 -3.29 13.83 -20.81
N PRO A 6 -4.05 14.80 -21.34
CA PRO A 6 -5.46 14.98 -20.99
C PRO A 6 -6.29 13.73 -21.29
N GLY A 7 -7.22 13.37 -20.39
CA GLY A 7 -8.16 12.26 -20.60
C GLY A 7 -7.68 10.87 -20.19
N ILE A 8 -6.46 10.74 -19.67
CA ILE A 8 -6.00 9.50 -19.04
C ILE A 8 -6.47 9.50 -17.58
N GLU A 9 -7.34 8.56 -17.23
CA GLU A 9 -7.77 8.34 -15.85
C GLU A 9 -6.54 8.05 -14.99
N LYS A 10 -6.47 8.66 -13.80
CA LYS A 10 -5.38 8.41 -12.84
C LYS A 10 -5.42 6.94 -12.46
N LEU A 11 -4.62 6.12 -13.13
CA LEU A 11 -4.41 4.73 -12.74
C LEU A 11 -3.98 4.73 -11.28
N CYS A 12 -4.68 3.97 -10.43
CA CYS A 12 -4.27 3.72 -9.05
C CYS A 12 -2.88 3.05 -9.08
N ARG A 13 -1.84 3.86 -9.07
CA ARG A 13 -0.46 3.42 -8.85
C ARG A 13 -0.29 3.35 -7.35
N ALA A 14 -0.44 2.14 -6.82
CA ALA A 14 0.11 1.85 -5.50
C ALA A 14 1.63 1.93 -5.58
N GLY A 15 2.28 2.36 -4.50
CA GLY A 15 3.75 2.37 -4.45
C GLY A 15 4.30 0.95 -4.50
N PHE A 16 3.74 0.08 -3.66
CA PHE A 16 4.06 -1.35 -3.61
C PHE A 16 2.79 -2.19 -3.82
N VAL A 17 2.90 -3.21 -4.68
CA VAL A 17 1.83 -4.19 -4.91
C VAL A 17 2.35 -5.58 -4.58
N MET A 18 1.84 -6.17 -3.52
CA MET A 18 2.08 -7.56 -3.15
C MET A 18 0.88 -8.41 -3.56
N ARG A 19 1.11 -9.39 -4.44
CA ARG A 19 0.04 -10.27 -4.94
C ARG A 19 0.41 -11.73 -4.82
N ASN A 20 -0.41 -12.50 -4.11
CA ASN A 20 -0.24 -13.95 -3.94
C ASN A 20 1.14 -14.33 -3.38
N VAL A 21 1.55 -13.62 -2.33
CA VAL A 21 2.84 -13.81 -1.66
C VAL A 21 2.66 -14.15 -0.19
N LYS A 22 3.67 -14.79 0.40
CA LYS A 22 3.69 -15.19 1.81
C LYS A 22 4.93 -14.62 2.50
N GLY A 23 4.77 -14.10 3.71
CA GLY A 23 5.89 -13.67 4.56
C GLY A 23 6.60 -12.43 4.03
N VAL A 24 5.89 -11.29 4.02
CA VAL A 24 6.45 -10.00 3.59
C VAL A 24 6.69 -9.10 4.78
N GLU A 25 7.83 -8.40 4.79
CA GLU A 25 8.08 -7.32 5.73
C GLU A 25 8.36 -6.01 4.97
N LEU A 26 7.70 -4.95 5.41
CA LEU A 26 7.99 -3.59 5.02
C LEU A 26 8.30 -2.80 6.30
N SER A 27 9.52 -2.28 6.39
CA SER A 27 10.00 -1.58 7.57
C SER A 27 10.62 -0.23 7.20
N HIS A 28 10.23 0.83 7.93
CA HIS A 28 10.82 2.17 7.81
C HIS A 28 10.79 2.75 6.39
N VAL A 29 9.71 2.49 5.64
CA VAL A 29 9.52 2.97 4.28
C VAL A 29 8.68 4.25 4.27
N GLN A 30 9.16 5.27 3.57
CA GLN A 30 8.37 6.46 3.28
C GLN A 30 7.92 6.45 1.81
N VAL A 31 6.62 6.65 1.58
CA VAL A 31 6.00 6.64 0.24
C VAL A 31 5.38 7.99 -0.05
N HIS A 32 5.62 8.49 -1.27
CA HIS A 32 5.19 9.82 -1.70
C HIS A 32 4.62 9.77 -3.13
N GLY A 33 3.75 10.73 -3.46
CA GLY A 33 3.30 10.98 -4.82
C GLY A 33 2.46 9.86 -5.45
N GLN A 34 2.04 8.87 -4.67
CA GLN A 34 1.19 7.80 -5.16
C GLN A 34 -0.25 8.29 -5.36
N LEU A 35 -0.94 7.70 -6.35
CA LEU A 35 -2.33 8.04 -6.67
C LEU A 35 -3.34 7.09 -6.04
N GLY A 36 -2.89 5.93 -5.55
CA GLY A 36 -3.67 4.91 -4.85
C GLY A 36 -3.17 4.66 -3.43
N PRO A 37 -3.44 3.48 -2.83
CA PRO A 37 -2.82 3.14 -1.54
C PRO A 37 -1.30 3.04 -1.70
N ALA A 38 -0.51 3.46 -0.71
CA ALA A 38 0.94 3.31 -0.77
C ALA A 38 1.36 1.84 -0.87
N ILE A 39 0.64 0.95 -0.18
CA ILE A 39 0.88 -0.49 -0.13
C ILE A 39 -0.46 -1.20 -0.40
N LEU A 40 -0.50 -2.03 -1.43
CA LEU A 40 -1.62 -2.92 -1.72
C LEU A 40 -1.22 -4.37 -1.39
N LEU A 41 -1.95 -4.98 -0.46
CA LEU A 41 -1.84 -6.38 -0.08
C LEU A 41 -3.02 -7.16 -0.68
N ASN A 42 -2.78 -7.96 -1.73
CA ASN A 42 -3.81 -8.73 -2.41
C ASN A 42 -3.51 -10.24 -2.38
N ASP A 43 -4.37 -11.00 -1.70
CA ASP A 43 -4.16 -12.42 -1.39
C ASP A 43 -2.79 -12.69 -0.73
N VAL A 44 -2.48 -11.94 0.35
CA VAL A 44 -1.20 -12.04 1.09
C VAL A 44 -1.37 -12.82 2.39
N ASP A 45 -0.53 -13.83 2.64
CA ASP A 45 -0.52 -14.58 3.89
C ASP A 45 0.73 -14.22 4.73
N GLY A 46 0.53 -13.43 5.79
CA GLY A 46 1.64 -13.00 6.65
C GLY A 46 2.35 -11.76 6.11
N ALA A 47 1.98 -10.59 6.60
CA ALA A 47 2.70 -9.35 6.34
C ALA A 47 2.93 -8.55 7.62
N PHE A 48 4.13 -7.98 7.76
CA PHE A 48 4.44 -7.02 8.81
C PHE A 48 4.81 -5.67 8.20
N VAL A 49 3.95 -4.67 8.41
CA VAL A 49 4.15 -3.29 7.95
C VAL A 49 4.37 -2.41 9.16
N HIS A 50 5.58 -1.89 9.33
CA HIS A 50 5.93 -1.09 10.50
C HIS A 50 6.93 0.04 10.24
N GLY A 51 6.83 1.13 11.01
CA GLY A 51 7.67 2.31 10.82
C GLY A 51 7.43 3.02 9.48
N CYS A 52 6.37 2.68 8.74
CA CYS A 52 6.10 3.19 7.42
C CYS A 52 5.26 4.47 7.48
N SER A 53 5.43 5.33 6.47
CA SER A 53 4.66 6.56 6.37
C SER A 53 4.28 6.93 4.94
N VAL A 54 3.17 7.65 4.83
CA VAL A 54 2.69 8.23 3.58
C VAL A 54 2.28 9.68 3.81
N ASP A 55 2.65 10.55 2.89
CA ASP A 55 2.39 12.00 3.04
C ASP A 55 0.92 12.35 2.79
N ASP A 56 0.26 11.64 1.87
CA ASP A 56 -1.15 11.83 1.53
C ASP A 56 -1.80 10.47 1.21
N GLY A 57 -3.10 10.33 1.47
CA GLY A 57 -3.87 9.14 1.14
C GLY A 57 -3.70 7.93 2.08
N LYS A 58 -4.04 6.75 1.56
CA LYS A 58 -4.07 5.50 2.31
C LYS A 58 -2.69 4.85 2.29
N LEU A 59 -2.17 4.48 3.45
CA LEU A 59 -0.91 3.75 3.58
C LEU A 59 -1.06 2.29 3.14
N VAL A 60 -2.02 1.56 3.72
CA VAL A 60 -2.23 0.14 3.43
C VAL A 60 -3.67 -0.11 3.02
N GLU A 61 -3.84 -0.82 1.91
CA GLU A 61 -5.11 -1.41 1.49
C GLU A 61 -4.97 -2.94 1.41
N GLN A 62 -5.93 -3.63 2.01
CA GLN A 62 -6.03 -5.09 1.98
C GLN A 62 -7.15 -5.49 1.01
N ARG A 63 -6.88 -6.50 0.17
CA ARG A 63 -7.84 -7.07 -0.80
C ARG A 63 -7.64 -8.58 -0.91
N GLY A 64 -8.63 -9.26 -1.48
CA GLY A 64 -8.56 -10.68 -1.78
C GLY A 64 -8.88 -11.55 -0.56
N GLU A 65 -9.65 -12.61 -0.79
CA GLU A 65 -10.18 -13.47 0.27
C GLU A 65 -9.10 -14.26 1.02
N ARG A 66 -7.90 -14.38 0.43
CA ARG A 66 -6.77 -15.08 1.06
C ARG A 66 -5.85 -14.14 1.87
N THR A 67 -6.16 -12.84 1.96
CA THR A 67 -5.36 -11.91 2.76
C THR A 67 -5.61 -12.13 4.25
N ARG A 68 -4.57 -12.52 4.98
CA ARG A 68 -4.63 -12.86 6.41
C ARG A 68 -3.28 -12.73 7.08
N ASN A 69 -3.28 -12.76 8.42
CA ASN A 69 -2.07 -12.65 9.25
C ASN A 69 -1.31 -11.34 8.99
N ILE A 70 -2.04 -10.23 8.90
CA ILE A 70 -1.47 -8.91 8.61
C ILE A 70 -1.30 -8.13 9.91
N VAL A 71 -0.08 -7.67 10.17
CA VAL A 71 0.26 -6.83 11.31
C VAL A 71 0.69 -5.46 10.78
N ILE A 72 -0.02 -4.42 11.22
CA ILE A 72 0.21 -3.03 10.85
C ILE A 72 0.43 -2.26 12.15
N SER A 73 1.65 -1.75 12.38
CA SER A 73 2.00 -1.10 13.65
C SER A 73 2.99 0.04 13.46
N ASN A 74 2.98 1.04 14.36
CA ASN A 74 3.95 2.15 14.33
C ASN A 74 4.05 2.87 12.97
N ASN A 75 2.90 3.06 12.32
CA ASN A 75 2.82 3.68 11.01
C ASN A 75 2.16 5.06 11.07
N ARG A 76 2.48 5.92 10.10
CA ARG A 76 1.86 7.24 9.94
C ARG A 76 1.10 7.31 8.61
N GLY A 77 -0.22 7.35 8.70
CA GLY A 77 -1.13 7.39 7.54
C GLY A 77 -2.40 6.57 7.77
N ALA A 78 -3.39 6.71 6.90
CA ALA A 78 -4.65 5.97 7.02
C ALA A 78 -4.46 4.50 6.62
N THR A 79 -5.05 3.57 7.38
CA THR A 79 -5.01 2.13 7.09
C THR A 79 -6.43 1.60 7.04
N SER A 80 -6.76 0.70 6.10
CA SER A 80 -8.04 -0.02 6.13
C SER A 80 -7.81 -1.52 6.02
N SER A 81 -8.54 -2.26 6.85
CA SER A 81 -8.84 -3.67 6.70
C SER A 81 -9.91 -3.89 5.63
#